data_AF-A0A969S2H6-F1
#
_entry.id   AF-A0A969S2H6-F1
#
_cell.length_a   1.000
_cell.length_b   1.000
_cell.length_c   1.000
_cell.angle_alpha   90.00
_cell.angle_beta   90.00
_cell.angle_gamma   90.00
#
_symmetry.space_group_name_H-M   'P 1'
#
loop_
_entity.id
_entity.type
_entity.pdbx_description
1 polymer ?
#
loop_
_entity_poly.entity_id
_entity_poly.type
_entity_poly.pdbx_seq_one_letter_code
_entity_poly.pdbx_strand_id
1 'polypeptide(L)'
;MQKKLLVPLALLSLLAIPAQAIAHSVETNYLKINEMLELETVFSSGEPLKSANVKVYAPGKPDQPWLEGTTDENGKFAFEPDKSIPGKWEVFIKERGHADILTVPVTKQGVDVDQISEAQAVHMHYVAGPLALFGVVIGGGIWAGWQRRGLSHKRG
;
A
#
# COMPACT_ATOMS: atom_id res chain seq x y z
N MET A 1 52.12 19.41 6.18
CA MET A 1 51.42 18.61 5.15
C MET A 1 50.00 18.31 5.61
N GLN A 2 48.97 19.11 5.29
CA GLN A 2 47.59 18.78 5.74
C GLN A 2 46.44 19.32 4.86
N LYS A 3 46.66 20.27 3.94
CA LYS A 3 45.55 20.93 3.20
C LYS A 3 45.23 20.36 1.79
N LYS A 4 46.07 19.46 1.25
CA LYS A 4 45.92 18.93 -0.13
C LYS A 4 44.84 17.84 -0.27
N LEU A 5 44.41 17.24 0.84
CA LEU A 5 43.40 16.16 0.87
C LEU A 5 41.96 16.68 1.09
N LEU A 6 41.79 17.95 1.51
CA LEU A 6 40.46 18.52 1.77
C LEU A 6 39.68 18.77 0.48
N VAL A 7 40.37 19.15 -0.60
CA VAL A 7 39.75 19.42 -1.91
C VAL A 7 39.17 18.17 -2.57
N PRO A 8 39.89 17.03 -2.69
CA PRO A 8 39.31 15.82 -3.27
C PRO A 8 38.19 15.23 -2.39
N LEU A 9 38.28 15.35 -1.06
CA LEU A 9 37.24 14.86 -0.15
C LEU A 9 35.95 15.70 -0.25
N ALA A 10 36.08 17.02 -0.39
CA ALA A 10 34.96 17.91 -0.67
C ALA A 10 34.34 17.60 -2.05
N LEU A 11 35.14 17.37 -3.09
CA LEU A 11 34.63 16.98 -4.41
C LEU A 11 33.87 15.65 -4.39
N LEU A 12 34.35 14.67 -3.62
CA LEU A 12 33.71 13.36 -3.49
C LEU A 12 32.33 13.46 -2.79
N SER A 13 32.16 14.41 -1.88
CA SER A 13 30.88 14.64 -1.18
C SER A 13 29.77 15.19 -2.09
N LEU A 14 30.10 15.87 -3.20
CA LEU A 14 29.11 16.33 -4.18
C LEU A 14 28.55 15.20 -5.05
N LEU A 15 29.22 14.05 -5.13
CA LEU A 15 28.73 12.87 -5.86
C LEU A 15 27.72 12.03 -5.06
N ALA A 16 27.51 12.36 -3.78
CA ALA A 16 26.63 11.62 -2.88
C ALA A 16 25.18 12.14 -2.87
N ILE A 17 24.76 12.93 -3.87
CA ILE A 17 23.36 13.30 -4.01
C ILE A 17 22.63 12.06 -4.53
N PRO A 18 21.75 11.40 -3.72
CA PRO A 18 20.98 10.29 -4.23
C PRO A 18 20.07 10.82 -5.35
N ALA A 19 20.12 10.18 -6.51
CA ALA A 19 19.12 10.43 -7.53
C ALA A 19 17.74 10.15 -6.91
N GLN A 20 16.81 11.09 -7.03
CA GLN A 20 15.43 10.84 -6.65
C GLN A 20 14.91 9.70 -7.54
N ALA A 21 14.82 8.50 -6.97
CA ALA A 21 14.15 7.40 -7.63
C ALA A 21 12.66 7.73 -7.65
N ILE A 22 12.10 7.96 -8.83
CA ILE A 22 10.65 7.99 -9.01
C ILE A 22 10.19 6.55 -8.91
N ALA A 23 9.75 6.14 -7.72
CA ALA A 23 8.99 4.90 -7.60
C ALA A 23 7.64 5.16 -8.29
N HIS A 24 7.34 4.42 -9.36
CA HIS A 24 5.99 4.38 -9.88
C HIS A 24 5.12 3.70 -8.83
N SER A 25 4.08 4.37 -8.32
CA SER A 25 3.10 3.72 -7.45
C SER A 25 2.09 2.96 -8.32
N VAL A 26 1.38 2.02 -7.71
CA VAL A 26 0.22 1.37 -8.31
C VAL A 26 -1.02 2.07 -7.77
N GLU A 27 -2.01 2.28 -8.63
CA GLU A 27 -3.33 2.82 -8.27
C GLU A 27 -4.39 1.85 -8.80
N THR A 28 -5.37 1.50 -7.96
CA THR A 28 -6.46 0.61 -8.34
C THR A 28 -7.80 1.33 -8.21
N ASN A 29 -8.43 1.58 -9.35
CA ASN A 29 -9.83 1.98 -9.40
C ASN A 29 -10.73 0.75 -9.35
N TYR A 30 -11.96 0.91 -8.85
CA TYR A 30 -12.89 -0.20 -8.73
C TYR A 30 -14.34 0.23 -8.92
N LEU A 31 -15.15 -0.68 -9.45
CA LEU A 31 -16.59 -0.51 -9.56
C LEU A 31 -17.33 -1.82 -9.32
N LYS A 32 -18.52 -1.73 -8.73
CA LYS A 32 -19.42 -2.87 -8.58
C LYS A 32 -20.39 -2.91 -9.76
N ILE A 33 -20.38 -4.00 -10.51
CA ILE A 33 -21.34 -4.28 -11.58
C ILE A 33 -22.18 -5.49 -11.15
N ASN A 34 -23.43 -5.25 -10.77
CA ASN A 34 -24.29 -6.24 -10.13
C ASN A 34 -23.63 -6.81 -8.86
N GLU A 35 -23.24 -8.08 -8.86
CA GLU A 35 -22.58 -8.77 -7.75
C GLU A 35 -21.06 -8.85 -7.91
N MET A 36 -20.53 -8.49 -9.09
CA MET A 36 -19.10 -8.51 -9.38
C MET A 36 -18.42 -7.22 -8.94
N LEU A 37 -17.20 -7.34 -8.45
CA LEU A 37 -16.25 -6.25 -8.29
C LEU A 37 -15.27 -6.29 -9.44
N GLU A 38 -15.27 -5.24 -10.27
CA GLU A 38 -14.27 -5.00 -11.30
C GLU A 38 -13.21 -4.04 -10.74
N LEU A 39 -11.95 -4.39 -10.96
CA LEU A 39 -10.77 -3.62 -10.62
C LEU A 39 -10.10 -3.18 -11.93
N GLU A 40 -9.60 -1.95 -11.95
CA GLU A 40 -8.75 -1.41 -13.00
C GLU A 40 -7.49 -0.86 -12.35
N THR A 41 -6.37 -1.54 -12.56
CA THR A 41 -5.10 -1.23 -11.92
C THR A 41 -4.13 -0.62 -12.93
N VAL A 42 -3.54 0.51 -12.56
CA VAL A 42 -2.59 1.27 -13.38
C VAL A 42 -1.34 1.63 -12.59
N PHE A 43 -0.24 1.88 -13.28
CA PHE A 43 0.88 2.61 -12.70
C PHE A 43 0.52 4.10 -12.54
N SER A 44 1.23 4.82 -11.68
CA SER A 44 1.07 6.28 -11.54
C SER A 44 1.40 7.07 -12.82
N SER A 45 2.02 6.43 -13.81
CA SER A 45 2.17 6.97 -15.17
C SER A 45 0.89 6.90 -16.02
N GLY A 46 -0.14 6.18 -15.55
CA GLY A 46 -1.39 5.89 -16.26
C GLY A 46 -1.33 4.65 -17.15
N GLU A 47 -0.18 3.97 -17.23
CA GLU A 47 -0.06 2.72 -17.99
C GLU A 47 -0.79 1.57 -17.27
N PRO A 48 -1.55 0.72 -17.99
CA PRO A 48 -2.20 -0.43 -17.38
C PRO A 48 -1.21 -1.40 -16.72
N LEU A 49 -1.53 -1.87 -15.52
CA LEU A 49 -0.75 -2.88 -14.82
C LEU A 49 -1.12 -4.28 -15.35
N LYS A 50 -0.63 -4.61 -16.54
CA LYS A 50 -0.98 -5.84 -17.27
C LYS A 50 -0.36 -7.09 -16.66
N SER A 51 -1.04 -8.23 -16.76
CA SER A 51 -0.52 -9.54 -16.32
C SER A 51 0.00 -9.53 -14.86
N ALA A 52 -0.53 -8.65 -14.02
CA ALA A 52 -0.23 -8.60 -12.61
C ALA A 52 -0.91 -9.76 -11.91
N ASN A 53 -0.23 -10.40 -10.97
CA ASN A 53 -0.83 -11.48 -10.19
C ASN A 53 -1.84 -10.88 -9.22
N VAL A 54 -3.06 -11.43 -9.22
CA VAL A 54 -4.12 -11.06 -8.29
C VAL A 54 -4.41 -12.25 -7.38
N LYS A 55 -4.42 -12.02 -6.07
CA LYS A 55 -4.82 -13.00 -5.05
C LYS A 55 -5.89 -12.41 -4.16
N VAL A 56 -7.00 -13.12 -4.05
CA VAL A 56 -8.15 -12.72 -3.24
C VAL A 56 -8.21 -13.65 -2.03
N TYR A 57 -8.20 -13.09 -0.83
CA TYR A 57 -8.27 -13.82 0.43
C TYR A 57 -9.60 -13.54 1.13
N ALA A 58 -10.29 -14.63 1.48
CA ALA A 58 -11.49 -14.55 2.30
C ALA A 58 -11.14 -14.30 3.78
N PRO A 59 -12.04 -13.70 4.57
CA PRO A 59 -11.84 -13.46 5.99
C PRO A 59 -11.40 -14.73 6.76
N GLY A 60 -10.38 -14.59 7.60
CA GLY A 60 -9.89 -15.68 8.46
C GLY A 60 -9.00 -16.73 7.77
N LYS A 61 -8.66 -16.55 6.49
CA LYS A 61 -7.76 -17.43 5.73
C LYS A 61 -6.62 -16.65 5.03
N PRO A 62 -5.76 -15.93 5.76
CA PRO A 62 -4.75 -15.04 5.15
C PRO A 62 -3.66 -15.77 4.37
N ASP A 63 -3.40 -17.05 4.67
CA ASP A 63 -2.34 -17.84 4.03
C ASP A 63 -2.86 -18.70 2.86
N GLN A 64 -4.17 -18.68 2.61
CA GLN A 64 -4.81 -19.49 1.57
C GLN A 64 -5.70 -18.60 0.69
N PRO A 65 -5.26 -18.27 -0.54
CA PRO A 65 -6.08 -17.50 -1.45
C PRO A 65 -7.36 -18.28 -1.78
N TRP A 66 -8.48 -17.58 -1.73
CA TRP A 66 -9.79 -18.08 -2.18
C TRP A 66 -9.86 -18.11 -3.70
N LEU A 67 -9.25 -17.12 -4.36
CA LEU A 67 -9.13 -17.02 -5.82
C LEU A 67 -7.75 -16.45 -6.18
N GLU A 68 -7.16 -17.00 -7.24
CA GLU A 68 -5.98 -16.44 -7.89
C GLU A 68 -6.29 -16.15 -9.36
N GLY A 69 -5.67 -15.12 -9.91
CA GLY A 69 -5.79 -14.77 -11.32
C GLY A 69 -4.77 -13.73 -11.73
N THR A 70 -4.98 -13.12 -12.90
CA THR A 70 -4.13 -12.06 -13.42
C THR A 70 -4.95 -10.94 -14.03
N THR A 71 -4.45 -9.71 -13.95
CA THR A 71 -5.03 -8.59 -14.71
C THR A 71 -4.86 -8.81 -16.22
N ASP A 72 -5.82 -8.33 -17.00
CA ASP A 72 -5.81 -8.42 -18.46
C ASP A 72 -4.90 -7.36 -19.13
N GLU A 73 -4.97 -7.27 -20.46
CA GLU A 73 -4.22 -6.30 -21.26
C GLU A 73 -4.58 -4.83 -21.00
N ASN A 74 -5.70 -4.56 -20.34
CA ASN A 74 -6.14 -3.24 -19.92
C ASN A 74 -5.94 -3.04 -18.42
N GLY A 75 -5.23 -3.94 -17.73
CA GLY A 75 -5.02 -3.85 -16.28
C GLY A 75 -6.25 -4.21 -15.46
N LYS A 76 -7.23 -4.90 -16.06
CA LYS A 76 -8.50 -5.21 -15.41
C LYS A 76 -8.53 -6.59 -14.80
N PHE A 77 -9.21 -6.72 -13.66
CA PHE A 77 -9.52 -8.00 -13.04
C PHE A 77 -10.91 -7.92 -12.39
N ALA A 78 -11.74 -8.95 -12.55
CA ALA A 78 -13.06 -8.98 -11.95
C ALA A 78 -13.32 -10.30 -11.23
N PHE A 79 -14.03 -10.22 -10.11
CA PHE A 79 -14.49 -11.39 -9.38
C PHE A 79 -15.80 -11.11 -8.64
N GLU A 80 -16.58 -12.16 -8.38
CA GLU A 80 -17.76 -12.12 -7.52
C GLU A 80 -17.41 -12.80 -6.18
N PRO A 81 -17.37 -12.07 -5.05
CA PRO A 81 -17.09 -12.69 -3.76
C PRO A 81 -18.26 -13.53 -3.27
N ASP A 82 -17.95 -14.62 -2.57
CA ASP A 82 -18.97 -15.46 -1.93
C ASP A 82 -19.63 -14.73 -0.74
N LYS A 83 -20.85 -14.25 -0.96
CA LYS A 83 -21.68 -13.54 0.05
C LYS A 83 -22.04 -14.37 1.27
N SER A 84 -21.87 -15.70 1.21
CA SER A 84 -22.02 -16.56 2.39
C SER A 84 -20.86 -16.41 3.39
N ILE A 85 -19.76 -15.78 2.96
CA ILE A 85 -18.56 -15.49 3.76
C ILE A 85 -18.41 -13.96 3.95
N PRO A 86 -19.26 -13.33 4.78
CA PRO A 86 -19.16 -11.89 5.03
C PRO A 86 -17.90 -11.54 5.83
N GLY A 87 -17.37 -10.33 5.61
CA GLY A 87 -16.23 -9.79 6.34
C GLY A 87 -15.32 -8.94 5.48
N LYS A 88 -14.10 -8.70 5.98
CA LYS A 88 -13.05 -7.98 5.25
C LYS A 88 -12.23 -8.95 4.42
N TRP A 89 -12.40 -8.88 3.11
CA TRP A 89 -11.60 -9.62 2.15
C TRP A 89 -10.37 -8.80 1.80
N GLU A 90 -9.26 -9.46 1.49
CA GLU A 90 -8.04 -8.76 1.04
C GLU A 90 -7.74 -9.15 -0.41
N VAL A 91 -7.50 -8.16 -1.26
CA VAL A 91 -7.13 -8.35 -2.66
C VAL A 91 -5.73 -7.82 -2.85
N PHE A 92 -4.79 -8.73 -3.12
CA PHE A 92 -3.40 -8.41 -3.39
C PHE A 92 -3.16 -8.40 -4.89
N ILE A 93 -2.71 -7.27 -5.43
CA ILE A 93 -2.37 -7.09 -6.84
C ILE A 93 -0.87 -6.82 -6.92
N LYS A 94 -0.13 -7.61 -7.70
CA LYS A 94 1.34 -7.53 -7.71
C LYS A 94 1.94 -7.75 -9.10
N GLU A 95 2.74 -6.78 -9.52
CA GLU A 95 3.67 -6.85 -10.64
C GLU A 95 5.11 -6.69 -10.07
N ARG A 96 6.14 -6.96 -10.85
CA ARG A 96 7.54 -7.00 -10.39
C ARG A 96 7.95 -5.75 -9.60
N GLY A 97 8.03 -5.89 -8.28
CA GLY A 97 8.42 -4.82 -7.35
C GLY A 97 7.33 -3.80 -7.04
N HIS A 98 6.15 -3.93 -7.64
CA HIS A 98 5.01 -3.03 -7.50
C HIS A 98 3.81 -3.80 -6.97
N ALA A 99 3.15 -3.30 -5.92
CA ALA A 99 2.00 -3.98 -5.35
C ALA A 99 0.97 -2.99 -4.80
N ASP A 100 -0.28 -3.43 -4.81
CA ASP A 100 -1.40 -2.77 -4.19
C ASP A 100 -2.23 -3.80 -3.42
N ILE A 101 -2.87 -3.37 -2.33
CA ILE A 101 -3.65 -4.22 -1.44
C ILE A 101 -4.95 -3.50 -1.11
N LEU A 102 -6.07 -4.09 -1.51
CA LEU A 102 -7.40 -3.58 -1.18
C LEU A 102 -8.05 -4.43 -0.09
N THR A 103 -8.51 -3.78 0.97
CA THR A 103 -9.47 -4.37 1.89
C THR A 103 -10.87 -4.13 1.33
N VAL A 104 -11.58 -5.21 1.02
CA VAL A 104 -12.91 -5.20 0.40
C VAL A 104 -13.95 -5.74 1.40
N PRO A 105 -14.82 -4.88 1.96
CA PRO A 105 -15.91 -5.34 2.82
C PRO A 105 -17.00 -6.03 2.00
N VAL A 106 -17.31 -7.28 2.38
CA VAL A 106 -18.36 -8.09 1.78
C VAL A 106 -19.43 -8.36 2.82
N THR A 107 -20.68 -8.05 2.45
CA THR A 107 -21.87 -8.30 3.26
C THR A 107 -22.74 -9.38 2.61
N LYS A 108 -23.85 -9.74 3.26
CA LYS A 108 -24.86 -10.63 2.65
C LYS A 108 -25.52 -10.01 1.41
N GLN A 109 -25.41 -8.69 1.25
CA GLN A 109 -25.90 -7.89 0.14
C GLN A 109 -24.82 -7.64 -0.93
N GLY A 110 -23.66 -8.30 -0.82
CA GLY A 110 -22.53 -8.15 -1.71
C GLY A 110 -21.49 -7.15 -1.21
N VAL A 111 -20.64 -6.69 -2.12
CA VAL A 111 -19.57 -5.73 -1.84
C VAL A 111 -20.15 -4.38 -1.41
N ASP A 112 -19.61 -3.83 -0.33
CA ASP A 112 -19.84 -2.47 0.15
C ASP A 112 -18.69 -1.57 -0.35
N VAL A 113 -18.92 -0.95 -1.51
CA VAL A 113 -17.90 -0.20 -2.27
C VAL A 113 -17.44 1.05 -1.52
N ASP A 114 -18.34 1.68 -0.75
CA ASP A 114 -18.07 2.92 -0.02
C ASP A 114 -17.11 2.70 1.16
N GLN A 115 -16.85 1.45 1.52
CA GLN A 115 -15.99 1.03 2.62
C GLN A 115 -14.72 0.31 2.15
N ILE A 116 -14.48 0.22 0.84
CA ILE A 116 -13.21 -0.31 0.31
C ILE A 116 -12.08 0.65 0.71
N SER A 117 -10.96 0.09 1.17
CA SER A 117 -9.80 0.88 1.58
C SER A 117 -8.51 0.24 1.09
N GLU A 118 -7.57 1.05 0.63
CA GLU A 118 -6.20 0.62 0.33
C GLU A 118 -5.39 0.45 1.62
N ALA A 119 -4.75 -0.70 1.78
CA ALA A 119 -3.72 -0.87 2.77
C ALA A 119 -2.39 -0.35 2.20
N GLN A 120 -1.81 0.67 2.83
CA GLN A 120 -0.48 1.16 2.47
C GLN A 120 0.50 -0.02 2.54
N ALA A 121 1.00 -0.48 1.40
CA ALA A 121 2.06 -1.47 1.34
C ALA A 121 3.24 -0.93 2.17
N VAL A 122 3.48 -1.54 3.34
CA VAL A 122 4.48 -1.05 4.29
C VAL A 122 5.84 -1.01 3.58
N HIS A 123 6.33 0.19 3.27
CA HIS A 123 7.69 0.44 2.79
C HIS A 123 8.67 0.14 3.94
N MET A 124 8.96 -1.14 4.18
CA MET A 124 10.06 -1.57 5.05
C MET A 124 11.39 -1.19 4.37
N HIS A 125 11.94 -0.03 4.71
CA HIS A 125 13.31 0.32 4.37
C HIS A 125 14.27 -0.65 5.09
N TYR A 126 14.67 -1.74 4.43
CA TYR A 126 15.80 -2.56 4.87
C TYR A 126 17.09 -1.81 4.50
N VAL A 127 17.51 -0.85 5.35
CA VAL A 127 18.83 -0.24 5.21
C VAL A 127 19.86 -1.22 5.75
N ALA A 128 20.34 -2.12 4.90
CA ALA A 128 21.55 -2.90 5.17
C ALA A 128 22.77 -1.95 5.08
N GLY A 129 23.04 -1.22 6.16
CA GLY A 129 24.21 -0.35 6.27
C GLY A 129 24.35 0.29 7.65
N PRO A 130 25.54 0.31 8.27
CA PRO A 130 25.73 0.56 9.71
C PRO A 130 25.59 2.03 10.17
N LEU A 131 24.88 2.88 9.44
CA LEU A 131 24.75 4.32 9.79
C LEU A 131 23.28 4.78 9.74
N ALA A 132 22.42 4.06 10.44
CA ALA A 132 21.05 4.48 10.73
C ALA A 132 21.02 5.52 11.86
N LEU A 133 21.36 6.77 11.53
CA LEU A 133 20.91 7.94 12.28
C LEU A 133 20.30 8.91 11.28
N PHE A 134 19.14 9.46 11.62
CA PHE A 134 18.30 10.42 10.90
C PHE A 134 17.27 9.84 9.91
N GLY A 135 15.99 10.08 10.20
CA GLY A 135 15.00 10.26 9.13
C GLY A 135 13.57 9.71 9.28
N VAL A 136 12.98 9.59 10.47
CA VAL A 136 11.51 9.45 10.56
C VAL A 136 10.88 10.83 10.71
N VAL A 137 10.53 11.46 9.60
CA VAL A 137 9.49 12.50 9.53
C VAL A 137 8.93 12.50 8.11
N ILE A 138 7.70 11.99 7.92
CA ILE A 138 6.55 12.53 7.16
C ILE A 138 5.37 11.62 7.57
N GLY A 139 4.16 12.03 7.92
CA GLY A 139 3.49 13.32 7.97
C GLY A 139 2.01 12.97 8.22
N GLY A 140 1.46 13.41 9.34
CA GLY A 140 0.08 13.09 9.75
C GLY A 140 -0.41 14.13 10.74
N GLY A 141 -0.17 15.40 10.43
CA GLY A 141 -0.55 16.53 11.25
C GLY A 141 -1.90 17.10 10.85
N ILE A 142 -3.00 16.36 11.03
CA ILE A 142 -4.34 16.93 11.32
C ILE A 142 -5.13 15.92 12.16
N TRP A 143 -5.02 15.99 13.48
CA TRP A 143 -6.19 15.77 14.34
C TRP A 143 -6.14 16.79 15.47
N ALA A 144 -6.71 17.96 15.15
CA ALA A 144 -6.99 18.99 16.13
C ALA A 144 -7.94 18.40 17.19
N GLY A 145 -7.61 18.71 18.44
CA GLY A 145 -8.10 17.99 19.60
C GLY A 145 -9.61 18.04 19.81
N TRP A 146 -10.15 16.91 20.25
CA TRP A 146 -11.22 16.93 21.23
C TRP A 146 -11.26 15.61 22.01
N GLN A 147 -10.55 15.56 23.13
CA GLN A 147 -10.99 14.78 24.28
C GLN A 147 -10.32 15.34 25.54
N ARG A 148 -11.02 16.30 26.15
CA ARG A 148 -10.78 16.72 27.53
C ARG A 148 -10.88 15.50 28.43
N ARG A 149 -9.73 15.06 28.93
CA ARG A 149 -9.46 14.62 30.32
C ARG A 149 -10.69 14.16 31.10
N GLY A 150 -10.93 12.84 31.11
CA GLY A 150 -11.53 12.16 32.25
C GLY A 150 -10.40 11.57 33.10
N LEU A 151 -9.89 12.33 34.08
CA LEU A 151 -8.90 11.82 35.03
C LEU A 151 -9.58 11.07 36.16
N SER A 152 -9.22 9.79 36.22
CA SER A 152 -9.19 8.84 37.34
C SER A 152 -9.56 9.34 38.74
N HIS A 153 -10.62 8.73 39.27
CA HIS A 153 -10.71 7.98 40.53
C HIS A 153 -9.55 8.12 41.55
N LYS A 154 -9.89 8.43 42.82
CA LYS A 154 -9.42 7.70 44.01
C LYS A 154 -10.28 7.99 45.26
N ARG A 155 -10.30 6.97 46.12
CA ARG A 155 -11.09 6.78 47.34
C ARG A 155 -10.57 7.62 48.51
N GLY A 156 -11.46 7.92 49.44
CA GLY A 156 -11.24 8.52 50.75
C GLY A 156 -12.60 8.92 51.33
#